data_AF-A0A352YZK3-F1
#
_entry.id   AF-A0A352YZK3-F1
#
_cell.length_a   1.000
_cell.length_b   1.000
_cell.length_c   1.000
_cell.angle_alpha   90.00
_cell.angle_beta   90.00
_cell.angle_gamma   90.00
#
_symmetry.space_group_name_H-M   'P 1'
#
loop_
_entity.id
_entity.type
_entity.pdbx_description
1 polymer ?
#
loop_
_entity_poly.entity_id
_entity_poly.type
_entity_poly.pdbx_seq_one_letter_code
_entity_poly.pdbx_strand_id
1 'polypeptide(L)'
;RIKPDIYISQRDRSVAAISSARARLAQAQAQFTQAELSFKRTKQLFEEQTISESEYEQAEASYNVAKSEVDAARYSVISSEASLKEANENLVKTSIYSPMTGTVSMLLVELGERVAGTNLMAGTEILRIADLSRMEARVEVNENDIVRVTQGDTALIQVDAYLNDKFRGIVTEIANSAKTTGVSADQVTNFDVKIFILPESYKNLSAAGGNPFRPGMSTTVEIQTERKEGILTVPIQSVTTRMDTSKVHFKSAREDIRTLVFATDGKYALAKDVRTGIQDNNYIEIISGLEDSSRVISAPFSAISKKLSDSTLIEIVKKEDLFNVK
;
A
#
# COMPACT_ATOMS: atom_id res chain seq x y z
N ARG A 1 10.71 -12.93 24.45
CA ARG A 1 11.18 -11.90 25.41
C ARG A 1 12.71 -11.94 25.44
N ILE A 2 13.37 -10.79 25.33
CA ILE A 2 14.83 -10.69 25.37
C ILE A 2 15.29 -10.74 26.83
N LYS A 3 16.48 -11.30 27.09
CA LYS A 3 17.07 -11.44 28.43
C LYS A 3 17.14 -10.06 29.15
N PRO A 4 16.38 -9.84 30.23
CA PRO A 4 16.19 -8.50 30.81
C PRO A 4 17.15 -8.15 31.95
N ASP A 5 18.05 -9.05 32.37
CA ASP A 5 18.83 -8.95 33.62
C ASP A 5 19.55 -7.61 33.82
N ILE A 6 20.14 -7.06 32.75
CA ILE A 6 20.85 -5.78 32.78
C ILE A 6 19.86 -4.62 33.04
N TYR A 7 18.69 -4.66 32.40
CA TYR A 7 17.64 -3.64 32.55
C TYR A 7 16.95 -3.71 33.91
N ILE A 8 16.76 -4.92 34.46
CA ILE A 8 16.28 -5.11 35.83
C ILE A 8 17.29 -4.48 36.80
N SER A 9 18.57 -4.80 36.66
CA SER A 9 19.63 -4.23 37.51
C SER A 9 19.72 -2.70 37.37
N GLN A 10 19.50 -2.14 36.19
CA GLN A 10 19.46 -0.69 35.97
C GLN A 10 18.27 -0.05 36.70
N ARG A 11 17.09 -0.64 36.57
CA ARG A 11 15.86 -0.21 37.27
C ARG A 11 16.05 -0.22 38.78
N ASP A 12 16.64 -1.29 39.33
CA ASP A 12 16.88 -1.41 40.78
C ASP A 12 17.88 -0.34 41.27
N ARG A 13 18.91 -0.01 40.49
CA ARG A 13 19.80 1.13 40.79
C ARG A 13 19.05 2.47 40.77
N SER A 14 18.15 2.70 39.81
CA SER A 14 17.33 3.92 39.77
C SER A 14 16.36 4.01 40.95
N VAL A 15 15.78 2.88 41.38
CA VAL A 15 14.95 2.82 42.60
C VAL A 15 15.76 3.20 43.84
N ALA A 16 16.97 2.65 43.99
CA ALA A 16 17.86 3.01 45.10
C ALA A 16 18.24 4.50 45.07
N ALA A 17 18.51 5.06 43.88
CA ALA A 17 18.80 6.48 43.70
C ALA A 17 17.65 7.38 44.13
N ILE A 18 16.40 7.06 43.76
CA ILE A 18 15.20 7.79 44.23
C ILE A 18 15.07 7.74 45.74
N SER A 19 15.26 6.56 46.35
CA SER A 19 15.21 6.43 47.81
C SER A 19 16.22 7.35 48.49
N SER A 20 17.45 7.43 47.96
CA SER A 20 18.45 8.37 48.46
C SER A 20 18.07 9.85 48.27
N ALA A 21 17.46 10.20 47.14
CA ALA A 21 17.02 11.57 46.85
C ALA A 21 15.85 11.98 47.75
N ARG A 22 14.91 11.07 48.02
CA ARG A 22 13.79 11.28 48.93
C ARG A 22 14.26 11.46 50.38
N ALA A 23 15.27 10.70 50.81
CA ALA A 23 15.88 10.89 52.12
C ALA A 23 16.54 12.29 52.25
N ARG A 24 17.24 12.75 51.21
CA ARG A 24 17.80 14.11 51.16
C ARG A 24 16.73 15.20 51.19
N LEU A 25 15.63 15.02 50.45
CA LEU A 25 14.49 15.93 50.49
C LEU A 25 13.90 16.01 51.90
N ALA A 26 13.70 14.86 52.57
CA ALA A 26 13.21 14.83 53.94
C ALA A 26 14.13 15.57 54.92
N GLN A 27 15.45 15.43 54.75
CA GLN A 27 16.45 16.18 55.53
C GLN A 27 16.36 17.70 55.27
N ALA A 28 16.30 18.12 54.01
CA ALA A 28 16.16 19.53 53.64
C ALA A 28 14.85 20.13 54.17
N GLN A 29 13.75 19.37 54.12
CA GLN A 29 12.45 19.78 54.65
C GLN A 29 12.50 20.00 56.17
N ALA A 30 13.21 19.14 56.89
CA ALA A 30 13.41 19.28 58.34
C ALA A 30 14.22 20.55 58.67
N GLN A 31 15.30 20.81 57.93
CA GLN A 31 16.11 22.03 58.09
C GLN A 31 15.32 23.30 57.75
N PHE A 32 14.52 23.27 56.69
CA PHE A 32 13.61 24.37 56.33
C PHE A 32 12.58 24.63 57.42
N THR A 33 11.98 23.59 57.99
CA THR A 33 11.01 23.74 59.09
C THR A 33 11.66 24.41 60.31
N GLN A 34 12.90 24.02 60.65
CA GLN A 34 13.65 24.66 61.73
C GLN A 34 13.96 26.13 61.43
N ALA A 35 14.41 26.44 60.20
CA ALA A 35 14.70 27.80 59.77
C ALA A 35 13.44 28.68 59.74
N GLU A 36 12.31 28.14 59.28
CA GLU A 36 11.00 28.82 59.26
C GLU A 36 10.52 29.15 60.67
N LEU A 37 10.60 28.22 61.61
CA LEU A 37 10.23 28.46 63.02
C LEU A 37 11.15 29.49 63.67
N SER A 38 12.43 29.50 63.31
CA SER A 38 13.37 30.53 63.78
C SER A 38 13.01 31.89 63.20
N PHE A 39 12.82 31.99 61.88
CA PHE A 39 12.46 33.24 61.20
C PHE A 39 11.13 33.82 61.72
N LYS A 40 10.10 32.98 61.94
CA LYS A 40 8.83 33.43 62.52
C LYS A 40 9.00 34.05 63.91
N ARG A 41 9.82 33.44 64.78
CA ARG A 41 10.13 34.00 66.11
C ARG A 41 10.91 35.31 66.01
N THR A 42 11.96 35.34 65.18
CA THR A 42 12.79 36.53 64.97
C THR A 42 11.98 37.68 64.38
N LYS A 43 11.07 37.40 63.43
CA LYS A 43 10.17 38.40 62.85
C LYS A 43 9.25 39.03 63.90
N GLN A 44 8.66 38.22 64.77
CA GLN A 44 7.82 38.73 65.86
C GLN A 44 8.62 39.65 66.80
N LEU A 45 9.82 39.23 67.20
CA LEU A 45 10.70 40.04 68.06
C LEU A 45 11.18 41.34 67.39
N PHE A 46 11.35 41.35 66.06
CA PHE A 46 11.69 42.54 65.30
C PHE A 46 10.50 43.53 65.23
N GLU A 47 9.29 43.02 65.02
CA GLU A 47 8.05 43.82 65.09
C GLU A 47 7.84 44.42 66.49
N GLU A 48 8.25 43.71 67.53
CA GLU A 48 8.30 44.18 68.93
C GLU A 48 9.55 45.06 69.23
N GLN A 49 10.36 45.43 68.22
CA GLN A 49 11.58 46.25 68.33
C GLN A 49 12.62 45.74 69.34
N THR A 50 12.64 44.44 69.61
CA THR A 50 13.47 43.83 70.67
C THR A 50 14.81 43.27 70.15
N ILE A 51 14.98 43.22 68.82
CA ILE A 51 16.21 42.73 68.16
C ILE A 51 16.70 43.72 67.10
N SER A 52 17.96 43.59 66.69
CA SER A 52 18.55 44.42 65.64
C SER A 52 18.13 43.99 64.23
N GLU A 53 18.18 44.93 63.28
CA GLU A 53 17.92 44.67 61.85
C GLU A 53 18.87 43.60 61.28
N SER A 54 20.14 43.61 61.72
CA SER A 54 21.13 42.61 61.29
C SER A 54 20.75 41.17 61.68
N GLU A 55 20.15 40.97 62.86
CA GLU A 55 19.67 39.64 63.30
C GLU A 55 18.45 39.19 62.49
N TYR A 56 17.56 40.12 62.13
CA TYR A 56 16.42 39.84 61.27
C TYR A 56 16.87 39.45 59.86
N GLU A 57 17.76 40.23 59.24
CA GLU A 57 18.30 39.94 57.91
C GLU A 57 19.03 38.58 57.87
N GLN A 58 19.76 38.23 58.92
CA GLN A 58 20.42 36.93 59.01
C GLN A 58 19.43 35.76 59.07
N ALA A 59 18.32 35.92 59.80
CA ALA A 59 17.27 34.92 59.86
C ALA A 59 16.50 34.80 58.53
N GLU A 60 16.25 35.92 57.85
CA GLU A 60 15.64 35.95 56.53
C GLU A 60 16.52 35.26 55.48
N ALA A 61 17.81 35.59 55.45
CA ALA A 61 18.78 34.95 54.58
C ALA A 61 18.84 33.42 54.82
N SER A 62 18.86 33.00 56.09
CA SER A 62 18.88 31.58 56.46
C SER A 62 17.61 30.84 56.02
N TYR A 63 16.44 31.48 56.15
CA TYR A 63 15.16 30.96 55.66
C TYR A 63 15.17 30.82 54.13
N ASN A 64 15.63 31.84 53.40
CA ASN A 64 15.68 31.82 51.94
C ASN A 64 16.66 30.76 51.40
N VAL A 65 17.80 30.55 52.07
CA VAL A 65 18.74 29.46 51.75
C VAL A 65 18.07 28.10 51.98
N ALA A 66 17.44 27.88 53.13
CA ALA A 66 16.78 26.60 53.42
C ALA A 66 15.60 26.31 52.47
N LYS A 67 14.87 27.35 52.05
CA LYS A 67 13.80 27.24 51.04
C LYS A 67 14.38 26.79 49.69
N SER A 68 15.47 27.44 49.27
CA SER A 68 16.14 27.12 48.01
C SER A 68 16.70 25.69 48.02
N GLU A 69 17.19 25.21 49.16
CA GLU A 69 17.67 23.85 49.33
C GLU A 69 16.56 22.80 49.22
N VAL A 70 15.37 23.07 49.76
CA VAL A 70 14.20 22.20 49.56
C VAL A 70 13.81 22.13 48.09
N ASP A 71 13.79 23.27 47.39
CA ASP A 71 13.50 23.30 45.96
C ASP A 71 14.56 22.54 45.15
N ALA A 72 15.85 22.69 45.47
CA ALA A 72 16.94 21.94 44.85
C ALA A 72 16.80 20.43 45.09
N ALA A 73 16.53 20.00 46.32
CA ALA A 73 16.30 18.60 46.66
C ALA A 73 15.06 18.04 45.95
N ARG A 74 14.00 18.85 45.81
CA ARG A 74 12.79 18.47 45.07
C ARG A 74 13.09 18.23 43.59
N TYR A 75 13.84 19.12 42.94
CA TYR A 75 14.28 18.92 41.55
C TYR A 75 15.18 17.68 41.40
N SER A 76 16.00 17.37 42.40
CA SER A 76 16.80 16.13 42.43
C SER A 76 15.92 14.87 42.47
N VAL A 77 14.83 14.88 43.23
CA VAL A 77 13.85 13.79 43.24
C VAL A 77 13.17 13.65 41.87
N ILE A 78 12.70 14.76 41.28
CA ILE A 78 12.05 14.76 39.96
C ILE A 78 12.98 14.20 38.88
N SER A 79 14.25 14.61 38.88
CA SER A 79 15.27 14.08 37.97
C SER A 79 15.46 12.56 38.14
N SER A 80 15.54 12.09 39.39
CA SER A 80 15.68 10.67 39.69
C SER A 80 14.45 9.85 39.27
N GLU A 81 13.24 10.41 39.43
CA GLU A 81 11.98 9.82 38.97
C GLU A 81 11.92 9.72 37.44
N ALA A 82 12.40 10.74 36.72
CA ALA A 82 12.53 10.71 35.27
C ALA A 82 13.49 9.59 34.82
N SER A 83 14.63 9.42 35.48
CA SER A 83 15.57 8.32 35.20
C SER A 83 14.99 6.93 35.50
N LEU A 84 14.15 6.79 36.53
CA LEU A 84 13.43 5.53 36.78
C LEU A 84 12.40 5.25 35.69
N LYS A 85 11.67 6.28 35.24
CA LYS A 85 10.71 6.14 34.13
C LYS A 85 11.41 5.65 32.86
N GLU A 86 12.54 6.25 32.51
CA GLU A 86 13.37 5.81 31.38
C GLU A 86 13.85 4.35 31.54
N ALA A 87 14.35 3.98 32.72
CA ALA A 87 14.78 2.61 33.00
C ALA A 87 13.62 1.59 32.87
N ASN A 88 12.42 1.96 33.32
CA ASN A 88 11.22 1.14 33.15
C ASN A 88 10.80 1.01 31.69
N GLU A 89 10.83 2.10 30.91
CA GLU A 89 10.53 2.06 29.48
C GLU A 89 11.50 1.13 28.73
N ASN A 90 12.79 1.21 29.05
CA ASN A 90 13.80 0.31 28.49
C ASN A 90 13.57 -1.15 28.88
N LEU A 91 13.11 -1.41 30.12
CA LEU A 91 12.73 -2.76 30.54
C LEU A 91 11.50 -3.27 29.78
N VAL A 92 10.48 -2.43 29.55
CA VAL A 92 9.28 -2.82 28.77
C VAL A 92 9.69 -3.20 27.34
N LYS A 93 10.62 -2.47 26.72
CA LYS A 93 11.16 -2.77 25.38
C LYS A 93 11.83 -4.15 25.27
N THR A 94 12.20 -4.80 26.38
CA THR A 94 12.69 -6.20 26.35
C THR A 94 11.60 -7.22 25.99
N SER A 95 10.33 -6.84 26.16
CA SER A 95 9.16 -7.62 25.78
C SER A 95 8.57 -7.03 24.52
N ILE A 96 8.80 -7.71 23.41
CA ILE A 96 8.30 -7.29 22.10
C ILE A 96 6.87 -7.79 21.96
N TYR A 97 5.94 -6.87 21.76
CA TYR A 97 4.54 -7.15 21.51
C TYR A 97 4.23 -6.95 20.03
N SER A 98 3.26 -7.73 19.51
CA SER A 98 2.76 -7.48 18.18
C SER A 98 1.96 -6.17 18.14
N PRO A 99 2.17 -5.29 17.16
CA PRO A 99 1.35 -4.09 16.98
C PRO A 99 -0.07 -4.40 16.47
N MET A 100 -0.29 -5.58 15.88
CA MET A 100 -1.59 -5.98 15.31
C MET A 100 -1.87 -7.46 15.54
N THR A 101 -3.15 -7.84 15.49
CA THR A 101 -3.53 -9.26 15.38
C THR A 101 -3.24 -9.74 13.97
N GLY A 102 -2.69 -10.94 13.83
CA GLY A 102 -2.39 -11.54 12.54
C GLY A 102 -1.65 -12.86 12.70
N THR A 103 -1.25 -13.42 11.57
CA THR A 103 -0.48 -14.66 11.52
C THR A 103 1.00 -14.33 11.32
N VAL A 104 1.90 -15.05 11.99
CA VAL A 104 3.34 -14.91 11.76
C VAL A 104 3.66 -15.40 10.34
N SER A 105 4.04 -14.47 9.47
CA SER A 105 4.38 -14.73 8.07
C SER A 105 5.82 -15.18 7.89
N MET A 106 6.73 -14.68 8.72
CA MET A 106 8.16 -15.01 8.66
C MET A 106 8.76 -14.91 10.05
N LEU A 107 9.58 -15.89 10.41
CA LEU A 107 10.40 -15.89 11.61
C LEU A 107 11.86 -15.81 11.15
N LEU A 108 12.52 -14.66 11.39
CA LEU A 108 13.90 -14.44 10.94
C LEU A 108 14.93 -14.80 12.01
N VAL A 109 14.50 -14.85 13.27
CA VAL A 109 15.37 -15.06 14.42
C VAL A 109 14.82 -16.19 15.28
N GLU A 110 15.70 -17.10 15.69
CA GLU A 110 15.36 -18.23 16.55
C GLU A 110 15.69 -17.98 18.04
N LEU A 111 15.12 -18.82 18.90
CA LEU A 111 15.39 -18.76 20.33
C LEU A 111 16.87 -19.08 20.61
N GLY A 112 17.60 -18.10 21.14
CA GLY A 112 19.02 -18.24 21.48
C GLY A 112 19.94 -17.39 20.62
N GLU A 113 19.44 -16.88 19.50
CA GLU A 113 20.19 -15.96 18.66
C GLU A 113 20.32 -14.56 19.30
N ARG A 114 21.39 -13.87 18.91
CA ARG A 114 21.67 -12.51 19.37
C ARG A 114 21.01 -11.51 18.43
N VAL A 115 20.09 -10.72 18.98
CA VAL A 115 19.46 -9.60 18.27
C VAL A 115 20.14 -8.29 18.66
N ALA A 116 20.28 -7.39 17.70
CA ALA A 116 20.79 -6.05 17.94
C ALA A 116 19.67 -5.02 17.68
N GLY A 117 19.49 -4.09 18.61
CA GLY A 117 18.64 -2.92 18.45
C GLY A 117 19.35 -1.76 19.10
N THR A 118 19.91 -0.86 18.30
CA THR A 118 20.51 0.39 18.78
C THR A 118 19.67 1.55 18.27
N ASN A 119 19.67 2.68 18.98
CA ASN A 119 18.92 3.87 18.55
C ASN A 119 19.40 4.44 17.18
N LEU A 120 20.55 3.99 16.67
CA LEU A 120 21.17 4.47 15.43
C LEU A 120 20.90 3.58 14.22
N MET A 121 20.45 2.33 14.41
CA MET A 121 20.18 1.39 13.31
C MET A 121 18.74 0.87 13.40
N ALA A 122 18.17 0.46 12.26
CA ALA A 122 16.79 -0.06 12.17
C ALA A 122 16.54 -1.34 12.99
N GLY A 123 17.57 -1.88 13.66
CA GLY A 123 17.49 -3.09 14.47
C GLY A 123 17.39 -4.37 13.65
N THR A 124 17.39 -5.50 14.33
CA THR A 124 17.14 -6.82 13.72
C THR A 124 15.64 -7.08 13.66
N GLU A 125 15.11 -7.37 12.48
CA GLU A 125 13.75 -7.88 12.32
C GLU A 125 13.66 -9.29 12.91
N ILE A 126 12.83 -9.47 13.94
CA ILE A 126 12.70 -10.77 14.64
C ILE A 126 11.64 -11.64 13.96
N LEU A 127 10.49 -11.04 13.67
CA LEU A 127 9.34 -11.70 13.09
C LEU A 127 8.53 -10.70 12.27
N ARG A 128 7.85 -11.22 11.25
CA ARG A 128 6.89 -10.46 10.44
C ARG A 128 5.51 -11.03 10.64
N ILE A 129 4.56 -10.17 10.97
CA ILE A 129 3.15 -10.53 11.14
C ILE A 129 2.40 -9.97 9.94
N ALA A 130 1.51 -10.79 9.38
CA ALA A 130 0.65 -10.42 8.27
C ALA A 130 -0.81 -10.70 8.65
N ASP A 131 -1.68 -9.77 8.30
CA ASP A 131 -3.12 -10.01 8.34
C ASP A 131 -3.52 -10.78 7.07
N LEU A 132 -3.95 -12.01 7.26
CA LEU A 132 -4.41 -12.88 6.16
C LEU A 132 -5.91 -12.73 5.90
N SER A 133 -6.65 -11.92 6.65
CA SER A 133 -8.08 -11.72 6.41
C SER A 133 -8.34 -10.89 5.14
N ARG A 134 -7.43 -9.95 4.84
CA ARG A 134 -7.55 -9.00 3.73
C ARG A 134 -6.42 -9.21 2.73
N MET A 135 -6.66 -10.09 1.75
CA MET A 135 -5.69 -10.39 0.70
C MET A 135 -5.83 -9.43 -0.48
N GLU A 136 -4.69 -8.90 -0.92
CA GLU A 136 -4.57 -8.02 -2.08
C GLU A 136 -3.59 -8.64 -3.08
N ALA A 137 -3.97 -8.64 -4.35
CA ALA A 137 -3.07 -8.92 -5.45
C ALA A 137 -2.39 -7.61 -5.86
N ARG A 138 -1.06 -7.58 -5.85
CA ARG A 138 -0.26 -6.47 -6.37
C ARG A 138 0.18 -6.83 -7.78
N VAL A 139 -0.27 -6.06 -8.76
CA VAL A 139 0.08 -6.27 -10.17
C VAL A 139 0.77 -5.04 -10.73
N GLU A 140 1.71 -5.27 -11.64
CA GLU A 140 2.43 -4.22 -12.35
C GLU A 140 1.75 -4.02 -13.72
N VAL A 141 1.21 -2.83 -13.97
CA VAL A 141 0.54 -2.46 -15.23
C VAL A 141 1.43 -1.50 -16.01
N ASN A 142 1.53 -1.68 -17.32
CA ASN A 142 2.36 -0.83 -18.18
C ASN A 142 1.83 0.62 -18.25
N GLU A 143 2.71 1.59 -18.43
CA GLU A 143 2.36 3.02 -18.62
C GLU A 143 1.33 3.27 -19.73
N ASN A 144 1.31 2.47 -20.80
CA ASN A 144 0.34 2.65 -21.87
C ASN A 144 -1.09 2.23 -21.47
N ASP A 145 -1.21 1.27 -20.56
CA ASP A 145 -2.49 0.67 -20.17
C ASP A 145 -3.07 1.30 -18.91
N ILE A 146 -2.22 1.84 -18.03
CA ILE A 146 -2.64 2.42 -16.74
C ILE A 146 -3.64 3.57 -16.89
N VAL A 147 -3.59 4.30 -18.02
CA VAL A 147 -4.50 5.41 -18.32
C VAL A 147 -5.96 4.93 -18.44
N ARG A 148 -6.18 3.65 -18.77
CA ARG A 148 -7.52 3.07 -18.95
C ARG A 148 -8.06 2.41 -17.67
N VAL A 149 -7.23 2.19 -16.66
CA VAL A 149 -7.61 1.53 -15.42
C VAL A 149 -8.12 2.58 -14.43
N THR A 150 -9.29 2.35 -13.86
CA THR A 150 -9.88 3.22 -12.85
C THR A 150 -10.11 2.51 -11.53
N GLN A 151 -10.18 3.28 -10.45
CA GLN A 151 -10.49 2.74 -9.13
C GLN A 151 -11.93 2.23 -9.13
N GLY A 152 -12.13 0.97 -8.70
CA GLY A 152 -13.44 0.30 -8.72
C GLY A 152 -13.65 -0.65 -9.89
N ASP A 153 -12.74 -0.71 -10.85
CA ASP A 153 -12.81 -1.68 -11.95
C ASP A 153 -12.84 -3.12 -11.41
N THR A 154 -13.65 -3.97 -12.06
CA THR A 154 -13.72 -5.39 -11.72
C THR A 154 -12.55 -6.15 -12.35
N ALA A 155 -11.92 -7.02 -11.57
CA ALA A 155 -10.80 -7.82 -12.02
C ALA A 155 -11.06 -9.32 -11.79
N LEU A 156 -10.59 -10.14 -12.74
CA LEU A 156 -10.53 -11.59 -12.63
C LEU A 156 -9.09 -11.99 -12.28
N ILE A 157 -8.91 -12.55 -11.10
CA ILE A 157 -7.63 -12.98 -10.56
C ILE A 157 -7.56 -14.49 -10.68
N GLN A 158 -6.52 -14.98 -11.34
CA GLN A 158 -6.18 -16.39 -11.39
C GLN A 158 -4.89 -16.59 -10.61
N VAL A 159 -4.93 -17.46 -9.60
CA VAL A 159 -3.76 -17.78 -8.77
C VAL A 159 -3.12 -19.04 -9.32
N ASP A 160 -1.80 -19.04 -9.53
CA ASP A 160 -1.10 -20.16 -10.18
C ASP A 160 -1.22 -21.48 -9.41
N ALA A 161 -1.47 -21.42 -8.09
CA ALA A 161 -1.71 -22.59 -7.26
C ALA A 161 -3.10 -23.24 -7.50
N TYR A 162 -4.05 -22.50 -8.08
CA TYR A 162 -5.44 -22.91 -8.30
C TYR A 162 -5.82 -22.76 -9.77
N LEU A 163 -5.32 -23.67 -10.63
CA LEU A 163 -5.39 -23.55 -12.10
C LEU A 163 -6.80 -23.36 -12.68
N ASN A 164 -7.83 -23.88 -12.03
CA ASN A 164 -9.21 -23.89 -12.56
C ASN A 164 -10.11 -22.82 -11.93
N ASP A 165 -9.66 -22.12 -10.89
CA ASP A 165 -10.50 -21.18 -10.15
C ASP A 165 -10.14 -19.74 -10.52
N LYS A 166 -11.16 -18.98 -10.94
CA LYS A 166 -11.06 -17.54 -11.16
C LYS A 166 -11.73 -16.81 -10.01
N PHE A 167 -10.97 -15.96 -9.33
CA PHE A 167 -11.45 -15.16 -8.21
C PHE A 167 -11.80 -13.76 -8.68
N ARG A 168 -12.95 -13.24 -8.24
CA ARG A 168 -13.32 -11.85 -8.51
C ARG A 168 -12.65 -10.93 -7.50
N GLY A 169 -12.11 -9.83 -8.00
CA GLY A 169 -11.54 -8.74 -7.21
C GLY A 169 -11.97 -7.38 -7.74
N ILE A 170 -11.65 -6.34 -6.96
CA ILE A 170 -11.90 -4.95 -7.31
C ILE A 170 -10.60 -4.14 -7.19
N VAL A 171 -10.36 -3.22 -8.12
CA VAL A 171 -9.21 -2.31 -8.05
C VAL A 171 -9.42 -1.33 -6.91
N THR A 172 -8.59 -1.39 -5.88
CA THR A 172 -8.71 -0.53 -4.69
C THR A 172 -7.73 0.64 -4.70
N GLU A 173 -6.51 0.43 -5.18
CA GLU A 173 -5.49 1.48 -5.23
C GLU A 173 -4.67 1.39 -6.50
N ILE A 174 -4.34 2.55 -7.07
CA ILE A 174 -3.46 2.69 -8.22
C ILE A 174 -2.31 3.60 -7.77
N ALA A 175 -1.07 3.15 -7.93
CA ALA A 175 0.09 3.95 -7.57
C ALA A 175 0.23 5.16 -8.50
N ASN A 176 0.46 6.34 -7.93
CA ASN A 176 0.71 7.56 -8.70
C ASN A 176 2.16 7.67 -9.21
N SER A 177 3.06 6.86 -8.68
CA SER A 177 4.48 6.86 -9.05
C SER A 177 4.82 5.58 -9.79
N ALA A 178 5.52 5.73 -10.91
CA ALA A 178 6.01 4.60 -11.66
C ALA A 178 7.18 3.93 -10.94
N LYS A 179 7.22 2.61 -11.05
CA LYS A 179 8.37 1.78 -10.72
C LYS A 179 9.09 1.49 -12.02
N THR A 180 10.29 2.06 -12.17
CA THR A 180 11.12 1.81 -13.33
C THR A 180 12.02 0.61 -13.05
N THR A 181 11.88 -0.43 -13.87
CA THR A 181 12.69 -1.65 -13.76
C THR A 181 13.54 -1.75 -15.03
N GLY A 182 14.86 -1.82 -14.89
CA GLY A 182 15.81 -1.93 -16.01
C GLY A 182 16.89 -0.84 -16.02
N VAL A 183 17.95 -1.06 -16.80
CA VAL A 183 19.07 -0.12 -16.96
C VAL A 183 19.06 0.44 -18.39
N SER A 184 18.89 1.76 -18.50
CA SER A 184 19.08 2.60 -19.70
C SER A 184 18.19 2.35 -20.93
N ALA A 185 18.29 1.21 -21.63
CA ALA A 185 17.65 1.05 -22.95
C ALA A 185 16.37 0.18 -22.93
N ASP A 186 16.29 -0.79 -22.03
CA ASP A 186 15.12 -1.67 -21.83
C ASP A 186 14.32 -1.28 -20.59
N GLN A 187 14.32 0.02 -20.24
CA GLN A 187 13.58 0.49 -19.06
C GLN A 187 12.08 0.39 -19.34
N VAL A 188 11.41 -0.50 -18.60
CA VAL A 188 9.95 -0.61 -18.63
C VAL A 188 9.38 0.17 -17.45
N THR A 189 8.52 1.14 -17.77
CA THR A 189 7.78 1.93 -16.79
C THR A 189 6.50 1.19 -16.43
N ASN A 190 6.42 0.68 -15.21
CA ASN A 190 5.23 0.01 -14.68
C ASN A 190 4.65 0.79 -13.50
N PHE A 191 3.34 0.67 -13.30
CA PHE A 191 2.62 1.21 -12.16
C PHE A 191 2.06 0.06 -11.32
N ASP A 192 2.22 0.17 -10.00
CA ASP A 192 1.66 -0.80 -9.08
C ASP A 192 0.16 -0.57 -8.90
N VAL A 193 -0.65 -1.59 -9.17
CA VAL A 193 -2.09 -1.60 -8.92
C VAL A 193 -2.38 -2.66 -7.85
N LYS A 194 -3.14 -2.26 -6.82
CA LYS A 194 -3.62 -3.18 -5.78
C LYS A 194 -5.08 -3.54 -6.03
N ILE A 195 -5.33 -4.84 -6.02
CA ILE A 195 -6.63 -5.41 -6.31
C ILE A 195 -7.05 -6.24 -5.11
N PHE A 196 -8.15 -5.85 -4.48
CA PHE A 196 -8.69 -6.56 -3.33
C PHE A 196 -9.46 -7.79 -3.79
N ILE A 197 -9.12 -8.96 -3.25
CA ILE A 197 -9.81 -10.21 -3.57
C ILE A 197 -11.07 -10.31 -2.73
N LEU A 198 -12.23 -10.41 -3.39
CA LEU A 198 -13.51 -10.46 -2.70
C LEU A 198 -13.62 -11.78 -1.89
N PRO A 199 -13.95 -11.72 -0.59
CA PRO A 199 -14.12 -12.90 0.26
C PRO A 199 -15.07 -13.95 -0.30
N GLU A 200 -16.12 -13.50 -1.00
CA GLU A 200 -17.12 -14.37 -1.62
C GLU A 200 -16.55 -15.32 -2.65
N SER A 201 -15.51 -14.90 -3.37
CA SER A 201 -14.91 -15.66 -4.46
C SER A 201 -14.18 -16.92 -3.97
N TYR A 202 -13.71 -16.95 -2.72
CA TYR A 202 -12.91 -18.05 -2.17
C TYR A 202 -13.54 -18.72 -0.94
N LYS A 203 -14.83 -18.45 -0.66
CA LYS A 203 -15.58 -19.11 0.44
C LYS A 203 -15.51 -20.64 0.34
N ASN A 204 -15.58 -21.18 -0.87
CA ASN A 204 -15.54 -22.63 -1.12
C ASN A 204 -14.20 -23.26 -0.71
N LEU A 205 -13.10 -22.52 -0.80
CA LEU A 205 -11.76 -22.99 -0.42
C LEU A 205 -11.43 -22.70 1.05
N SER A 206 -12.15 -21.77 1.69
CA SER A 206 -11.93 -21.36 3.08
C SER A 206 -12.58 -22.29 4.13
N ALA A 207 -13.19 -23.41 3.70
CA ALA A 207 -13.86 -24.38 4.59
C ALA A 207 -12.98 -24.96 5.70
N ALA A 208 -11.65 -24.87 5.59
CA ALA A 208 -10.69 -25.31 6.60
C ALA A 208 -10.32 -24.22 7.65
N GLY A 209 -11.07 -23.13 7.76
CA GLY A 209 -10.92 -22.15 8.85
C GLY A 209 -9.76 -21.16 8.68
N GLY A 210 -9.27 -20.97 7.46
CA GLY A 210 -8.20 -20.03 7.14
C GLY A 210 -8.33 -19.43 5.75
N ASN A 211 -7.52 -18.41 5.47
CA ASN A 211 -7.38 -17.90 4.12
C ASN A 211 -6.60 -18.93 3.26
N PRO A 212 -7.15 -19.39 2.12
CA PRO A 212 -6.46 -20.34 1.24
C PRO A 212 -5.22 -19.75 0.55
N PHE A 213 -5.08 -18.42 0.54
CA PHE A 213 -3.95 -17.73 -0.06
C PHE A 213 -2.83 -17.51 0.95
N ARG A 214 -1.59 -17.69 0.48
CA ARG A 214 -0.39 -17.33 1.24
C ARG A 214 0.27 -16.10 0.63
N PRO A 215 0.81 -15.18 1.44
CA PRO A 215 1.59 -14.06 0.91
C PRO A 215 2.75 -14.57 0.05
N GLY A 216 2.93 -13.96 -1.13
CA GLY A 216 3.98 -14.33 -2.08
C GLY A 216 3.57 -15.34 -3.16
N MET A 217 2.29 -15.73 -3.25
CA MET A 217 1.78 -16.48 -4.41
C MET A 217 1.77 -15.62 -5.68
N SER A 218 2.14 -16.22 -6.80
CA SER A 218 2.02 -15.61 -8.14
C SER A 218 0.58 -15.64 -8.63
N THR A 219 0.17 -14.56 -9.29
CA THR A 219 -1.19 -14.39 -9.81
C THR A 219 -1.17 -13.72 -11.17
N THR A 220 -2.02 -14.18 -12.07
CA THR A 220 -2.35 -13.50 -13.32
C THR A 220 -3.67 -12.75 -13.13
N VAL A 221 -3.75 -11.51 -13.60
CA VAL A 221 -4.95 -10.69 -13.42
C VAL A 221 -5.41 -10.07 -14.73
N GLU A 222 -6.71 -10.19 -14.97
CA GLU A 222 -7.41 -9.58 -16.10
C GLU A 222 -8.33 -8.48 -15.55
N ILE A 223 -7.96 -7.22 -15.77
CA ILE A 223 -8.73 -6.05 -15.32
C ILE A 223 -9.74 -5.68 -16.41
N GLN A 224 -11.02 -5.63 -16.06
CA GLN A 224 -12.08 -5.24 -16.97
C GLN A 224 -12.36 -3.75 -16.82
N THR A 225 -11.91 -2.95 -17.80
CA THR A 225 -12.01 -1.48 -17.79
C THR A 225 -13.36 -0.98 -18.28
N GLU A 226 -13.83 -1.49 -19.42
CA GLU A 226 -15.10 -1.06 -20.04
C GLU A 226 -15.97 -2.27 -20.38
N ARG A 227 -17.26 -2.20 -20.03
CA ARG A 227 -18.26 -3.22 -20.35
C ARG A 227 -19.44 -2.57 -21.05
N LYS A 228 -19.76 -3.06 -22.25
CA LYS A 228 -20.99 -2.72 -22.99
C LYS A 228 -21.78 -3.98 -23.29
N GLU A 229 -23.11 -3.87 -23.18
CA GLU A 229 -24.04 -4.95 -23.49
C GLU A 229 -24.93 -4.55 -24.67
N GLY A 230 -25.39 -5.55 -25.44
CA GLY A 230 -26.28 -5.31 -26.59
C GLY A 230 -25.61 -4.61 -27.77
N ILE A 231 -24.32 -4.86 -28.00
CA ILE A 231 -23.54 -4.24 -29.09
C ILE A 231 -23.36 -5.17 -30.29
N LEU A 232 -23.28 -4.58 -31.48
CA LEU A 232 -22.95 -5.30 -32.71
C LEU A 232 -21.45 -5.57 -32.75
N THR A 233 -21.08 -6.85 -32.70
CA THR A 233 -19.68 -7.28 -32.71
C THR A 233 -19.34 -8.07 -33.95
N VAL A 234 -18.16 -7.83 -34.51
CA VAL A 234 -17.58 -8.68 -35.56
C VAL A 234 -16.27 -9.32 -35.08
N PRO A 235 -15.93 -10.53 -35.53
CA PRO A 235 -14.62 -11.11 -35.24
C PRO A 235 -13.50 -10.20 -35.77
N ILE A 236 -12.42 -10.04 -35.00
CA ILE A 236 -11.28 -9.14 -35.34
C ILE A 236 -10.70 -9.40 -36.73
N GLN A 237 -10.67 -10.66 -37.15
CA GLN A 237 -10.22 -11.12 -38.48
C GLN A 237 -11.06 -10.61 -39.65
N SER A 238 -12.25 -10.05 -39.41
CA SER A 238 -13.17 -9.53 -40.43
C SER A 238 -12.92 -8.04 -40.73
N VAL A 239 -12.15 -7.37 -39.88
CA VAL A 239 -11.88 -5.93 -39.97
C VAL A 239 -10.52 -5.73 -40.65
N THR A 240 -10.48 -4.89 -41.68
CA THR A 240 -9.22 -4.51 -42.34
C THR A 240 -9.04 -3.01 -42.35
N THR A 241 -7.82 -2.56 -42.11
CA THR A 241 -7.41 -1.18 -42.30
C THR A 241 -6.72 -1.07 -43.65
N ARG A 242 -7.26 -0.24 -44.55
CA ARG A 242 -6.59 0.09 -45.82
C ARG A 242 -6.30 1.57 -45.87
N MET A 243 -5.09 1.91 -46.30
CA MET A 243 -4.71 3.28 -46.61
C MET A 243 -5.31 3.64 -47.97
N ASP A 244 -6.05 4.74 -48.02
CA ASP A 244 -6.64 5.24 -49.26
C ASP A 244 -5.54 5.88 -50.13
N THR A 245 -5.03 5.14 -51.12
CA THR A 245 -4.11 5.70 -52.13
C THR A 245 -4.83 6.49 -53.22
N SER A 246 -6.16 6.64 -53.16
CA SER A 246 -6.96 7.26 -54.23
C SER A 246 -7.20 8.75 -54.04
N LYS A 247 -6.83 9.34 -52.88
CA LYS A 247 -6.89 10.78 -52.62
C LYS A 247 -5.49 11.39 -52.42
N VAL A 248 -4.59 11.14 -53.36
CA VAL A 248 -3.43 12.00 -53.54
C VAL A 248 -3.93 13.24 -54.26
N HIS A 249 -4.32 14.28 -53.53
CA HIS A 249 -4.28 15.72 -53.87
C HIS A 249 -5.18 16.43 -52.85
N PHE A 250 -4.64 16.73 -51.68
CA PHE A 250 -4.71 18.03 -50.99
C PHE A 250 -4.08 17.84 -49.60
N LYS A 251 -3.02 18.61 -49.36
CA LYS A 251 -2.30 18.67 -48.08
C LYS A 251 -3.27 19.13 -46.99
N SER A 252 -3.59 18.26 -46.03
CA SER A 252 -3.58 18.54 -44.57
C SER A 252 -4.27 17.43 -43.78
N ALA A 253 -3.66 17.08 -42.65
CA ALA A 253 -4.22 16.40 -41.47
C ALA A 253 -4.54 14.88 -41.58
N ARG A 254 -3.70 14.10 -40.87
CA ARG A 254 -3.83 12.66 -40.51
C ARG A 254 -4.01 11.71 -41.70
N GLU A 255 -3.13 10.71 -41.77
CA GLU A 255 -3.33 9.55 -42.63
C GLU A 255 -4.68 8.93 -42.31
N ASP A 256 -5.70 9.16 -43.16
CA ASP A 256 -7.05 8.64 -42.97
C ASP A 256 -7.04 7.12 -43.23
N ILE A 257 -6.65 6.36 -42.20
CA ILE A 257 -6.76 4.91 -42.16
C ILE A 257 -8.26 4.59 -42.15
N ARG A 258 -8.80 4.15 -43.30
CA ARG A 258 -10.19 3.68 -43.35
C ARG A 258 -10.24 2.26 -42.82
N THR A 259 -11.20 2.04 -41.92
CA THR A 259 -11.52 0.72 -41.39
C THR A 259 -12.70 0.17 -42.17
N LEU A 260 -12.49 -0.96 -42.86
CA LEU A 260 -13.48 -1.58 -43.72
C LEU A 260 -13.86 -2.96 -43.19
N VAL A 261 -15.12 -3.31 -43.39
CA VAL A 261 -15.66 -4.66 -43.22
C VAL A 261 -16.31 -5.08 -44.53
N PHE A 262 -16.04 -6.31 -44.97
CA PHE A 262 -16.69 -6.86 -46.15
C PHE A 262 -17.99 -7.56 -45.76
N ALA A 263 -19.12 -6.98 -46.18
CA ALA A 263 -20.43 -7.61 -46.07
C ALA A 263 -20.70 -8.49 -47.30
N THR A 264 -21.57 -9.49 -47.17
CA THR A 264 -21.97 -10.36 -48.29
C THR A 264 -23.47 -10.50 -48.46
N ASP A 265 -23.91 -10.33 -49.70
CA ASP A 265 -25.28 -10.62 -50.15
C ASP A 265 -25.44 -12.08 -50.64
N GLY A 266 -24.41 -12.91 -50.48
CA GLY A 266 -24.41 -14.34 -50.84
C GLY A 266 -23.65 -14.69 -52.12
N LYS A 267 -23.23 -13.68 -52.90
CA LYS A 267 -22.46 -13.88 -54.15
C LYS A 267 -21.31 -12.89 -54.33
N TYR A 268 -21.44 -11.69 -53.77
CA TYR A 268 -20.43 -10.63 -53.86
C TYR A 268 -20.00 -10.19 -52.46
N ALA A 269 -18.74 -9.74 -52.37
CA ALA A 269 -18.20 -9.04 -51.21
C ALA A 269 -18.31 -7.53 -51.44
N LEU A 270 -19.06 -6.84 -50.58
CA LEU A 270 -19.26 -5.40 -50.62
C LEU A 270 -18.43 -4.76 -49.52
N ALA A 271 -17.57 -3.81 -49.88
CA ALA A 271 -16.77 -3.09 -48.90
C ALA A 271 -17.63 -2.03 -48.22
N LYS A 272 -17.81 -2.13 -46.90
CA LYS A 272 -18.49 -1.12 -46.09
C LYS A 272 -17.48 -0.43 -45.18
N ASP A 273 -17.43 0.90 -45.27
CA ASP A 273 -16.69 1.73 -44.32
C ASP A 273 -17.40 1.67 -42.96
N VAL A 274 -16.68 1.25 -41.92
CA VAL A 274 -17.22 1.09 -40.57
C VAL A 274 -16.44 1.93 -39.56
N ARG A 275 -17.15 2.37 -38.52
CA ARG A 275 -16.53 3.00 -37.35
C ARG A 275 -16.51 1.98 -36.21
N THR A 276 -15.31 1.68 -35.71
CA THR A 276 -15.11 0.73 -34.63
C THR A 276 -15.14 1.40 -33.27
N GLY A 277 -15.53 0.63 -32.26
CA GLY A 277 -15.55 1.01 -30.85
C GLY A 277 -14.54 0.20 -30.03
N ILE A 278 -14.99 -0.30 -28.88
CA ILE A 278 -14.18 -1.14 -27.99
C ILE A 278 -13.81 -2.44 -28.71
N GLN A 279 -12.62 -2.95 -28.42
CA GLN A 279 -12.15 -4.23 -28.91
C GLN A 279 -11.73 -5.13 -27.75
N ASP A 280 -11.97 -6.42 -27.94
CA ASP A 280 -11.47 -7.51 -27.12
C ASP A 280 -10.56 -8.40 -27.98
N ASN A 281 -9.94 -9.43 -27.40
CA ASN A 281 -9.02 -10.34 -28.09
C ASN A 281 -9.65 -11.08 -29.28
N ASN A 282 -10.98 -11.26 -29.27
CA ASN A 282 -11.69 -12.02 -30.30
C ASN A 282 -12.61 -11.16 -31.19
N TYR A 283 -13.15 -10.06 -30.65
CA TYR A 283 -14.25 -9.30 -31.27
C TYR A 283 -14.01 -7.79 -31.20
N ILE A 284 -14.54 -7.07 -32.19
CA ILE A 284 -14.53 -5.61 -32.27
C ILE A 284 -15.96 -5.10 -32.35
N GLU A 285 -16.28 -4.07 -31.56
CA GLU A 285 -17.54 -3.33 -31.61
C GLU A 285 -17.64 -2.51 -32.92
N ILE A 286 -18.77 -2.60 -33.62
CA ILE A 286 -19.10 -1.70 -34.74
C ILE A 286 -20.15 -0.70 -34.27
N ILE A 287 -19.81 0.58 -34.30
CA ILE A 287 -20.70 1.69 -33.92
C ILE A 287 -21.60 2.09 -35.10
N SER A 288 -21.05 2.09 -36.31
CA SER A 288 -21.79 2.50 -37.52
C SER A 288 -21.22 1.86 -38.77
N GLY A 289 -22.08 1.65 -39.78
CA GLY A 289 -21.71 1.15 -41.10
C GLY A 289 -22.16 -0.28 -41.39
N LEU A 290 -22.77 -0.95 -40.42
CA LEU A 290 -23.32 -2.30 -40.58
C LEU A 290 -24.69 -2.41 -39.89
N GLU A 291 -25.58 -3.20 -40.48
CA GLU A 291 -26.89 -3.56 -39.89
C GLU A 291 -26.79 -4.95 -39.24
N ASP A 292 -27.56 -5.21 -38.18
CA ASP A 292 -27.53 -6.46 -37.41
C ASP A 292 -27.75 -7.73 -38.24
N SER A 293 -28.49 -7.64 -39.35
CA SER A 293 -28.75 -8.76 -40.26
C SER A 293 -27.67 -8.97 -41.32
N SER A 294 -26.62 -8.15 -41.36
CA SER A 294 -25.58 -8.23 -42.39
C SER A 294 -24.62 -9.38 -42.11
N ARG A 295 -24.45 -10.27 -43.10
CA ARG A 295 -23.42 -11.31 -43.05
C ARG A 295 -22.06 -10.72 -43.38
N VAL A 296 -21.05 -11.00 -42.57
CA VAL A 296 -19.67 -10.51 -42.74
C VAL A 296 -18.72 -11.63 -43.10
N ILE A 297 -17.71 -11.32 -43.90
CA ILE A 297 -16.66 -12.28 -44.28
C ILE A 297 -15.58 -12.29 -43.19
N SER A 298 -15.39 -13.42 -42.51
CA SER A 298 -14.46 -13.52 -41.38
C SER A 298 -13.10 -14.11 -41.72
N ALA A 299 -12.97 -14.90 -42.79
CA ALA A 299 -11.73 -15.58 -43.16
C ALA A 299 -11.67 -15.92 -44.66
N PRO A 300 -10.48 -16.13 -45.25
CA PRO A 300 -9.15 -15.94 -44.64
C PRO A 300 -8.68 -14.48 -44.64
N PHE A 301 -7.99 -14.06 -43.56
CA PHE A 301 -7.51 -12.67 -43.39
C PHE A 301 -6.65 -12.17 -44.56
N SER A 302 -5.84 -13.03 -45.17
CA SER A 302 -5.04 -12.69 -46.36
C SER A 302 -5.91 -12.31 -47.57
N ALA A 303 -7.09 -12.91 -47.72
CA ALA A 303 -8.04 -12.54 -48.77
C ALA A 303 -8.69 -11.19 -48.45
N ILE A 304 -9.11 -10.99 -47.20
CA ILE A 304 -9.77 -9.77 -46.70
C ILE A 304 -8.84 -8.56 -46.77
N SER A 305 -7.59 -8.72 -46.34
CA SER A 305 -6.61 -7.63 -46.31
C SER A 305 -6.10 -7.23 -47.70
N LYS A 306 -5.83 -8.19 -48.59
CA LYS A 306 -5.08 -7.92 -49.85
C LYS A 306 -5.82 -8.22 -51.16
N LYS A 307 -6.74 -9.18 -51.20
CA LYS A 307 -7.30 -9.70 -52.47
C LYS A 307 -8.73 -9.27 -52.76
N LEU A 308 -9.53 -9.05 -51.72
CA LEU A 308 -10.93 -8.65 -51.85
C LEU A 308 -11.01 -7.17 -52.25
N SER A 309 -11.60 -6.89 -53.41
CA SER A 309 -12.04 -5.55 -53.81
C SER A 309 -13.56 -5.45 -53.73
N ASP A 310 -14.08 -4.23 -53.84
CA ASP A 310 -15.53 -4.05 -53.91
C ASP A 310 -16.13 -4.85 -55.08
N SER A 311 -17.26 -5.51 -54.84
CA SER A 311 -17.95 -6.39 -55.79
C SER A 311 -17.16 -7.62 -56.29
N THR A 312 -16.25 -8.15 -55.47
CA THR A 312 -15.55 -9.42 -55.79
C THR A 312 -16.47 -10.63 -55.61
N LEU A 313 -16.42 -11.58 -56.55
CA LEU A 313 -17.20 -12.83 -56.47
C LEU A 313 -16.63 -13.75 -55.39
N ILE A 314 -17.49 -14.25 -54.50
CA ILE A 314 -17.09 -15.11 -53.38
C ILE A 314 -17.94 -16.38 -53.33
N GLU A 315 -17.35 -17.45 -52.81
CA GLU A 315 -18.03 -18.70 -52.51
C GLU A 315 -18.08 -18.91 -50.99
N ILE A 316 -19.26 -19.24 -50.47
CA ILE A 316 -19.46 -19.47 -49.04
C ILE A 316 -19.10 -20.91 -48.73
N VAL A 317 -17.97 -21.10 -48.06
CA VAL A 317 -17.51 -22.43 -47.58
C VAL A 317 -17.69 -22.54 -46.07
N LYS A 318 -17.88 -23.78 -45.57
CA LYS A 318 -17.92 -24.05 -44.13
C LYS A 318 -16.52 -23.87 -43.52
N LYS A 319 -16.47 -23.59 -42.22
CA LYS A 319 -15.22 -23.29 -41.49
C LYS A 319 -14.16 -24.38 -41.63
N GLU A 320 -14.59 -25.63 -41.76
CA GLU A 320 -13.74 -26.83 -41.90
C GLU A 320 -13.11 -26.96 -43.30
N ASP A 321 -13.72 -26.36 -44.32
CA ASP A 321 -13.31 -26.46 -45.72
C ASP A 321 -12.54 -25.23 -46.23
N LEU A 322 -12.35 -24.21 -45.37
CA LEU A 322 -11.67 -22.94 -45.68
C LEU A 322 -10.27 -23.09 -46.27
N PHE A 323 -9.58 -24.18 -45.95
CA PHE A 323 -8.22 -24.49 -46.40
C PHE A 323 -8.13 -25.76 -47.27
N ASN A 324 -9.26 -26.44 -47.55
CA ASN A 324 -9.31 -27.68 -48.33
C ASN A 324 -9.44 -27.45 -49.84
N VAL A 325 -9.31 -26.22 -50.30
CA VAL A 325 -9.37 -25.92 -51.73
C VAL A 325 -8.01 -26.27 -52.36
N LYS A 326 -8.03 -27.30 -53.19
CA LYS A 326 -6.95 -27.70 -54.12
C LYS A 326 -6.56 -26.57 -55.08
#